data_AF-A0A1U7GUZ6-F1
#
_entry.id   AF-A0A1U7GUZ6-F1
#
_cell.length_a   1.000
_cell.length_b   1.000
_cell.length_c   1.000
_cell.angle_alpha   90.00
_cell.angle_beta   90.00
_cell.angle_gamma   90.00
#
_symmetry.space_group_name_H-M   'P 1'
#
loop_
_entity.id
_entity.type
_entity.pdbx_description
1 polymer ?
#
loop_
_entity_poly.entity_id
_entity_poly.type
_entity_poly.pdbx_seq_one_letter_code
_entity_poly.pdbx_strand_id
1 'polypeptide(L)'
;MKLCIVTHNVVKGNGQGRVNYEVVWEAIRRGYHVTLVASEVASSLQQHSQVRWICVPVKGWPTEILRNMIFSWRSGNWLRQHRSEFDLVKANGAITTVPADVNAVHFVHSSWLKFSSMGTMPKSAKNILNPRSVVYDFYQWLYTAMNARWEKSAFQQAQVVVAVSDKVGKDLLEIGVPPERLQVIVNGVDLQEFSPGVSDRQKWNLPQDVPLALFAGDIRIPRKNLDTVLHALVKVPNLHLAVAGITEGSPYLQLAASLGLNERVHFLGLCRDVPELMRAVDFLVFPSRYDPFGLVVIEAMACGLPVITAVTTGAAELVQPEAGIVLSDPNDTEALIQALSSLTSDRTLRSQMGKAARTIAEQHSWQLMAKSYVDLFEELVKSI
;
A
#
# COMPACT_ATOMS: atom_id res chain seq x y z
N MET A 1 15.59 -23.12 -11.26
CA MET A 1 15.06 -22.11 -12.20
C MET A 1 15.96 -20.88 -12.22
N LYS A 2 16.04 -20.21 -13.37
CA LYS A 2 16.62 -18.89 -13.59
C LYS A 2 15.48 -17.89 -13.73
N LEU A 3 15.30 -17.07 -12.70
CA LEU A 3 14.23 -16.08 -12.63
C LEU A 3 14.78 -14.71 -13.00
N CYS A 4 14.00 -13.90 -13.72
CA CYS A 4 14.27 -12.49 -13.93
C CYS A 4 13.15 -11.66 -13.29
N ILE A 5 13.48 -10.76 -12.38
CA ILE A 5 12.52 -9.81 -11.79
C ILE A 5 12.89 -8.42 -12.26
N VAL A 6 11.95 -7.79 -12.98
CA VAL A 6 12.04 -6.40 -13.43
C VAL A 6 11.22 -5.56 -12.46
N THR A 7 11.83 -4.56 -11.82
CA THR A 7 11.16 -3.64 -10.89
C THR A 7 12.05 -2.44 -10.60
N HIS A 8 11.49 -1.28 -10.25
CA HIS A 8 12.33 -0.13 -9.88
C HIS A 8 13.18 -0.42 -8.63
N ASN A 9 12.57 -1.04 -7.61
CA ASN A 9 13.19 -1.19 -6.28
C ASN A 9 12.96 -2.60 -5.71
N VAL A 10 13.99 -3.13 -5.03
CA VAL A 10 13.96 -4.38 -4.26
C VAL A 10 14.56 -4.12 -2.87
N VAL A 11 13.77 -3.51 -1.98
CA VAL A 11 14.19 -3.04 -0.65
C VAL A 11 13.06 -3.21 0.37
N LYS A 12 13.40 -3.35 1.67
CA LYS A 12 12.40 -3.55 2.73
C LYS A 12 11.51 -2.33 3.01
N GLY A 13 12.04 -1.10 2.89
CA GLY A 13 11.37 0.13 3.36
C GLY A 13 10.27 0.70 2.45
N ASN A 14 9.82 -0.04 1.44
CA ASN A 14 8.78 0.38 0.49
C ASN A 14 7.84 -0.81 0.26
N GLY A 15 6.51 -0.61 0.26
CA GLY A 15 5.55 -1.72 0.11
C GLY A 15 5.75 -2.58 -1.14
N GLN A 16 5.90 -1.96 -2.32
CA GLN A 16 6.21 -2.68 -3.56
C GLN A 16 7.62 -3.28 -3.56
N GLY A 17 8.59 -2.54 -2.99
CA GLY A 17 9.95 -3.03 -2.83
C GLY A 17 10.03 -4.27 -1.94
N ARG A 18 9.24 -4.31 -0.86
CA ARG A 18 9.23 -5.38 0.14
C ARG A 18 8.70 -6.67 -0.45
N VAL A 19 7.62 -6.61 -1.24
CA VAL A 19 7.08 -7.79 -1.93
C VAL A 19 8.18 -8.46 -2.77
N ASN A 20 8.87 -7.69 -3.60
CA ASN A 20 9.95 -8.24 -4.42
C ASN A 20 11.12 -8.74 -3.58
N TYR A 21 11.48 -8.03 -2.52
CA TYR A 21 12.54 -8.44 -1.61
C TYR A 21 12.26 -9.83 -1.01
N GLU A 22 11.04 -10.09 -0.55
CA GLU A 22 10.63 -11.35 0.06
C GLU A 22 10.54 -12.49 -0.97
N VAL A 23 9.99 -12.21 -2.15
CA VAL A 23 9.96 -13.17 -3.27
C VAL A 23 11.37 -13.63 -3.67
N VAL A 24 12.35 -12.71 -3.69
CA VAL A 24 13.75 -13.06 -4.00
C VAL A 24 14.33 -13.99 -2.93
N TRP A 25 14.10 -13.71 -1.64
CA TRP A 25 14.58 -14.58 -0.58
C TRP A 25 13.96 -15.97 -0.60
N GLU A 26 12.67 -16.06 -0.89
CA GLU A 26 12.01 -17.36 -1.08
C GLU A 26 12.60 -18.11 -2.28
N ALA A 27 12.84 -17.44 -3.40
CA ALA A 27 13.47 -18.05 -4.57
C ALA A 27 14.89 -18.55 -4.27
N ILE A 28 15.68 -17.77 -3.53
CA ILE A 28 17.02 -18.17 -3.05
C ILE A 28 16.90 -19.44 -2.20
N ARG A 29 15.95 -19.46 -1.25
CA ARG A 29 15.71 -20.61 -0.34
C ARG A 29 15.38 -21.89 -1.10
N ARG A 30 14.74 -21.79 -2.27
CA ARG A 30 14.47 -22.93 -3.17
C ARG A 30 15.61 -23.28 -4.13
N GLY A 31 16.76 -22.63 -4.00
CA GLY A 31 17.94 -22.90 -4.83
C GLY A 31 17.88 -22.26 -6.22
N TYR A 32 17.02 -21.25 -6.43
CA TYR A 32 16.90 -20.58 -7.72
C TYR A 32 17.90 -19.44 -7.87
N HIS A 33 18.30 -19.18 -9.11
CA HIS A 33 19.12 -18.02 -9.45
C HIS A 33 18.19 -16.88 -9.88
N VAL A 34 18.41 -15.69 -9.33
CA VAL A 34 17.56 -14.53 -9.59
C VAL A 34 18.37 -13.40 -10.18
N THR A 35 17.99 -12.99 -11.39
CA THR A 35 18.48 -11.74 -11.99
C THR A 35 17.51 -10.62 -11.70
N LEU A 36 18.01 -9.55 -11.08
CA LEU A 36 17.25 -8.34 -10.76
C LEU A 36 17.57 -7.25 -11.75
N VAL A 37 16.59 -6.83 -12.55
CA VAL A 37 16.69 -5.66 -13.42
C VAL A 37 16.02 -4.50 -12.71
N ALA A 38 16.82 -3.69 -12.01
CA ALA A 38 16.30 -2.71 -11.07
C ALA A 38 17.20 -1.48 -10.90
N SER A 39 16.60 -0.36 -10.49
CA SER A 39 17.31 0.87 -10.16
C SER A 39 17.95 0.79 -8.77
N GLU A 40 17.30 0.10 -7.84
CA GLU A 40 17.77 -0.03 -6.46
C GLU A 40 17.52 -1.45 -5.92
N VAL A 41 18.52 -2.02 -5.26
CA VAL A 41 18.48 -3.36 -4.66
C VAL A 41 19.13 -3.30 -3.28
N ALA A 42 18.56 -3.96 -2.29
CA ALA A 42 19.14 -4.06 -0.95
C ALA A 42 20.56 -4.66 -0.98
N SER A 43 21.47 -4.11 -0.19
CA SER A 43 22.88 -4.56 -0.12
C SER A 43 23.01 -6.04 0.21
N SER A 44 22.13 -6.58 1.07
CA SER A 44 22.08 -8.01 1.42
C SER A 44 21.83 -8.91 0.21
N LEU A 45 21.04 -8.45 -0.77
CA LEU A 45 20.78 -9.20 -2.00
C LEU A 45 21.91 -9.01 -3.03
N GLN A 46 22.53 -7.83 -3.10
CA GLN A 46 23.63 -7.58 -4.04
C GLN A 46 24.84 -8.49 -3.80
N GLN A 47 25.07 -8.90 -2.56
CA GLN A 47 26.21 -9.72 -2.15
C GLN A 47 25.93 -11.23 -2.25
N HIS A 48 24.69 -11.63 -2.54
CA HIS A 48 24.29 -13.03 -2.52
C HIS A 48 24.70 -13.74 -3.82
N SER A 49 25.33 -14.91 -3.73
CA SER A 49 25.89 -15.65 -4.89
C SER A 49 24.85 -16.06 -5.93
N GLN A 50 23.62 -16.33 -5.51
CA GLN A 50 22.49 -16.66 -6.39
C GLN A 50 21.80 -15.43 -7.03
N VAL A 51 22.24 -14.21 -6.72
CA VAL A 51 21.63 -12.97 -7.21
C VAL A 51 22.56 -12.27 -8.18
N ARG A 52 22.04 -11.93 -9.38
CA ARG A 52 22.70 -11.06 -10.35
C ARG A 52 21.95 -9.76 -10.46
N TRP A 53 22.57 -8.63 -10.13
CA TRP A 53 21.95 -7.31 -10.29
C TRP A 53 22.36 -6.64 -11.60
N ILE A 54 21.37 -6.25 -12.40
CA ILE A 54 21.49 -5.42 -13.59
C ILE A 54 20.94 -4.04 -13.23
N CYS A 55 21.85 -3.10 -12.96
CA CYS A 55 21.47 -1.75 -12.57
C CYS A 55 20.90 -0.97 -13.76
N VAL A 56 19.68 -0.46 -13.60
CA VAL A 56 19.04 0.46 -14.55
C VAL A 56 18.89 1.82 -13.88
N PRO A 57 19.90 2.70 -13.95
CA PRO A 57 19.84 3.98 -13.26
C PRO A 57 18.88 4.92 -13.98
N VAL A 58 18.02 5.57 -13.18
CA VAL A 58 17.11 6.64 -13.65
C VAL A 58 17.33 7.96 -12.92
N LYS A 59 18.19 7.96 -11.88
CA LYS A 59 18.61 9.17 -11.17
C LYS A 59 19.32 10.09 -12.17
N GLY A 60 18.84 11.33 -12.28
CA GLY A 60 19.34 12.34 -13.23
C GLY A 60 18.29 12.86 -14.21
N TRP A 61 17.17 12.16 -14.39
CA TRP A 61 16.07 12.64 -15.22
C TRP A 61 15.11 13.53 -14.41
N PRO A 62 14.64 14.65 -14.99
CA PRO A 62 13.95 15.70 -14.23
C PRO A 62 12.53 15.33 -13.81
N THR A 63 11.88 14.38 -14.50
CA THR A 63 10.47 14.04 -14.27
C THR A 63 10.23 12.54 -14.11
N GLU A 64 9.19 12.17 -13.36
CA GLU A 64 8.81 10.77 -13.12
C GLU A 64 8.41 10.04 -14.41
N ILE A 65 7.73 10.72 -15.35
CA ILE A 65 7.45 10.17 -16.69
C ILE A 65 8.74 9.72 -17.37
N LEU A 66 9.72 10.63 -17.45
CA LEU A 66 10.96 10.35 -18.16
C LEU A 66 11.71 9.21 -17.48
N ARG A 67 11.77 9.21 -16.14
CA ARG A 67 12.37 8.11 -15.36
C ARG A 67 11.72 6.78 -15.72
N ASN A 68 10.39 6.70 -15.75
CA ASN A 68 9.66 5.46 -16.04
C ASN A 68 9.80 5.02 -17.51
N MET A 69 9.75 5.96 -18.44
CA MET A 69 9.98 5.67 -19.87
C MET A 69 11.39 5.15 -20.12
N ILE A 70 12.40 5.77 -19.51
CA ILE A 70 13.80 5.38 -19.67
C ILE A 70 14.08 4.05 -18.99
N PHE A 71 13.51 3.83 -17.80
CA PHE A 71 13.56 2.53 -17.16
C PHE A 71 13.00 1.45 -18.09
N SER A 72 11.75 1.65 -18.56
CA SER A 72 11.04 0.69 -19.41
C SER A 72 11.76 0.40 -20.72
N TRP A 73 12.32 1.42 -21.37
CA TRP A 73 13.11 1.24 -22.58
C TRP A 73 14.43 0.50 -22.32
N ARG A 74 15.18 0.87 -21.27
CA ARG A 74 16.46 0.22 -20.93
C ARG A 74 16.26 -1.23 -20.50
N SER A 75 15.30 -1.49 -19.61
CA SER A 75 14.98 -2.83 -19.16
C SER A 75 14.47 -3.68 -20.32
N GLY A 76 13.59 -3.13 -21.17
CA GLY A 76 13.05 -3.81 -22.34
C GLY A 76 14.11 -4.16 -23.38
N ASN A 77 15.04 -3.24 -23.68
CA ASN A 77 16.16 -3.52 -24.59
C ASN A 77 17.06 -4.63 -24.07
N TRP A 78 17.43 -4.56 -22.80
CA TRP A 78 18.27 -5.56 -22.18
C TRP A 78 17.56 -6.93 -22.16
N LEU A 79 16.30 -6.96 -21.75
CA LEU A 79 15.52 -8.20 -21.65
C LEU A 79 15.29 -8.85 -23.02
N ARG A 80 15.12 -8.08 -24.10
CA ARG A 80 15.03 -8.64 -25.47
C ARG A 80 16.26 -9.46 -25.87
N GLN A 81 17.43 -9.08 -25.38
CA GLN A 81 18.69 -9.76 -25.69
C GLN A 81 18.94 -10.98 -24.79
N HIS A 82 18.32 -11.01 -23.60
CA HIS A 82 18.60 -12.01 -22.56
C HIS A 82 17.38 -12.87 -22.19
N ARG A 83 16.22 -12.71 -22.85
CA ARG A 83 14.98 -13.42 -22.48
C ARG A 83 15.13 -14.95 -22.46
N SER A 84 15.92 -15.50 -23.37
CA SER A 84 16.20 -16.94 -23.46
C SER A 84 17.08 -17.47 -22.33
N GLU A 85 17.71 -16.61 -21.53
CA GLU A 85 18.50 -17.02 -20.35
C GLU A 85 17.61 -17.38 -19.15
N PHE A 86 16.31 -17.05 -19.21
CA PHE A 86 15.39 -17.14 -18.08
C PHE A 86 14.26 -18.12 -18.34
N ASP A 87 13.99 -18.94 -17.34
CA ASP A 87 12.82 -19.82 -17.33
C ASP A 87 11.55 -18.99 -17.12
N LEU A 88 11.63 -17.92 -16.33
CA LEU A 88 10.51 -17.04 -16.01
C LEU A 88 10.95 -15.59 -15.82
N VAL A 89 10.15 -14.67 -16.36
CA VAL A 89 10.26 -13.23 -16.22
C VAL A 89 9.04 -12.70 -15.47
N LYS A 90 9.30 -12.04 -14.34
CA LYS A 90 8.33 -11.28 -13.57
C LYS A 90 8.54 -9.78 -13.77
N ALA A 91 7.46 -9.05 -13.99
CA ALA A 91 7.44 -7.59 -13.95
C ALA A 91 6.48 -7.08 -12.86
N ASN A 92 6.59 -5.79 -12.51
CA ASN A 92 5.69 -5.12 -11.58
C ASN A 92 5.08 -3.88 -12.25
N GLY A 93 3.87 -4.00 -12.79
CA GLY A 93 3.20 -2.91 -13.50
C GLY A 93 3.67 -2.75 -14.96
N ALA A 94 3.42 -1.58 -15.53
CA ALA A 94 3.85 -1.21 -16.90
C ALA A 94 5.27 -0.64 -16.94
N ILE A 95 6.24 -1.42 -16.46
CA ILE A 95 7.62 -0.95 -16.24
C ILE A 95 8.61 -1.48 -17.28
N THR A 96 8.17 -2.25 -18.26
CA THR A 96 9.03 -2.79 -19.32
C THR A 96 8.21 -3.00 -20.59
N THR A 97 8.86 -2.90 -21.75
CA THR A 97 8.19 -3.08 -23.06
C THR A 97 8.12 -4.54 -23.51
N VAL A 98 8.76 -5.46 -22.78
CA VAL A 98 8.78 -6.90 -23.09
C VAL A 98 7.69 -7.58 -22.26
N PRO A 99 6.87 -8.46 -22.86
CA PRO A 99 5.90 -9.26 -22.12
C PRO A 99 6.56 -10.03 -20.98
N ALA A 100 5.98 -9.95 -19.80
CA ALA A 100 6.38 -10.76 -18.65
C ALA A 100 5.48 -11.99 -18.55
N ASP A 101 6.01 -13.10 -18.05
CA ASP A 101 5.20 -14.29 -17.78
C ASP A 101 4.28 -14.02 -16.58
N VAL A 102 4.80 -13.34 -15.55
CA VAL A 102 4.02 -12.86 -14.40
C VAL A 102 4.10 -11.34 -14.28
N ASN A 103 2.95 -10.66 -14.14
CA ASN A 103 2.91 -9.23 -13.84
C ASN A 103 2.22 -8.95 -12.50
N ALA A 104 3.00 -8.51 -11.50
CA ALA A 104 2.49 -8.16 -10.18
C ALA A 104 2.03 -6.69 -10.11
N VAL A 105 0.76 -6.48 -9.85
CA VAL A 105 0.12 -5.16 -9.88
C VAL A 105 -0.16 -4.68 -8.46
N HIS A 106 0.56 -3.63 -8.05
CA HIS A 106 0.40 -2.99 -6.73
C HIS A 106 -0.51 -1.75 -6.78
N PHE A 107 -0.84 -1.29 -7.99
CA PHE A 107 -1.57 -0.06 -8.24
C PHE A 107 -2.11 -0.07 -9.67
N VAL A 108 -3.30 0.50 -9.89
CA VAL A 108 -3.91 0.63 -11.22
C VAL A 108 -4.16 2.12 -11.51
N HIS A 109 -3.49 2.67 -12.52
CA HIS A 109 -3.51 4.12 -12.77
C HIS A 109 -4.88 4.61 -13.24
N SER A 110 -5.66 3.80 -13.95
CA SER A 110 -7.03 4.16 -14.33
C SER A 110 -7.96 4.31 -13.13
N SER A 111 -7.85 3.46 -12.12
CA SER A 111 -8.63 3.58 -10.89
C SER A 111 -8.22 4.82 -10.09
N TRP A 112 -6.93 5.16 -10.10
CA TRP A 112 -6.44 6.44 -9.58
C TRP A 112 -6.97 7.65 -10.33
N LEU A 113 -7.05 7.59 -11.67
CA LEU A 113 -7.67 8.65 -12.48
C LEU A 113 -9.13 8.84 -12.11
N LYS A 114 -9.90 7.75 -12.02
CA LYS A 114 -11.32 7.81 -11.61
C LYS A 114 -11.45 8.49 -10.25
N PHE A 115 -10.64 8.10 -9.27
CA PHE A 115 -10.60 8.74 -7.95
C PHE A 115 -10.25 10.24 -8.04
N SER A 116 -9.20 10.59 -8.79
CA SER A 116 -8.71 11.96 -8.92
C SER A 116 -9.67 12.86 -9.72
N SER A 117 -10.41 12.32 -10.68
CA SER A 117 -11.33 13.05 -11.54
C SER A 117 -12.71 13.27 -10.90
N MET A 118 -13.09 12.48 -9.90
CA MET A 118 -14.35 12.62 -9.13
C MET A 118 -14.39 13.85 -8.20
N GLY A 119 -13.46 14.80 -8.33
CA GLY A 119 -13.52 16.10 -7.64
C GLY A 119 -13.23 16.06 -6.14
N THR A 120 -12.68 14.95 -5.62
CA THR A 120 -12.37 14.76 -4.19
C THR A 120 -11.09 15.45 -3.74
N MET A 121 -10.26 15.98 -4.65
CA MET A 121 -9.11 16.82 -4.32
C MET A 121 -9.58 18.26 -4.03
N PRO A 122 -9.31 18.85 -2.85
CA PRO A 122 -9.67 20.24 -2.61
C PRO A 122 -8.92 21.11 -3.62
N LYS A 123 -9.67 21.73 -4.53
CA LYS A 123 -9.20 22.91 -5.24
C LYS A 123 -9.02 23.98 -4.19
N SER A 124 -7.81 24.10 -3.62
CA SER A 124 -7.48 25.26 -2.81
C SER A 124 -7.81 26.49 -3.64
N ALA A 125 -8.70 27.36 -3.14
CA ALA A 125 -9.10 28.57 -3.85
C ALA A 125 -7.91 29.48 -4.22
N LYS A 126 -6.75 29.27 -3.56
CA LYS A 126 -5.47 29.92 -3.87
C LYS A 126 -4.72 29.33 -5.09
N ASN A 127 -5.06 28.13 -5.56
CA ASN A 127 -4.41 27.45 -6.69
C ASN A 127 -5.13 27.60 -8.04
N ILE A 128 -6.30 28.26 -8.08
CA ILE A 128 -7.07 28.47 -9.32
C ILE A 128 -6.36 29.48 -10.26
N LEU A 129 -5.41 30.27 -9.74
CA LEU A 129 -4.70 31.33 -10.48
C LEU A 129 -3.20 31.08 -10.69
N ASN A 130 -2.66 29.91 -10.37
CA ASN A 130 -1.24 29.62 -10.55
C ASN A 130 -1.00 28.81 -11.86
N PRO A 131 -0.38 29.38 -12.91
CA PRO A 131 -0.16 28.67 -14.17
C PRO A 131 0.65 27.37 -13.98
N ARG A 132 1.52 27.32 -12.97
CA ARG A 132 2.34 26.14 -12.67
C ARG A 132 1.53 24.97 -12.10
N SER A 133 0.46 25.22 -11.34
CA SER A 133 -0.41 24.13 -10.84
C SER A 133 -1.29 23.59 -11.96
N VAL A 134 -1.80 24.43 -12.85
CA VAL A 134 -2.57 24.00 -14.03
C VAL A 134 -1.72 23.13 -14.97
N VAL A 135 -0.46 23.51 -15.21
CA VAL A 135 0.48 22.70 -15.99
C VAL A 135 0.82 21.39 -15.30
N TYR A 136 0.98 21.39 -13.97
CA TYR A 136 1.24 20.16 -13.20
C TYR A 136 0.03 19.22 -13.18
N ASP A 137 -1.18 19.74 -13.03
CA ASP A 137 -2.43 18.96 -13.07
C ASP A 137 -2.67 18.37 -14.46
N PHE A 138 -2.42 19.14 -15.53
CA PHE A 138 -2.44 18.63 -16.90
C PHE A 138 -1.36 17.58 -17.15
N TYR A 139 -0.15 17.79 -16.65
CA TYR A 139 0.94 16.82 -16.72
C TYR A 139 0.59 15.51 -16.00
N GLN A 140 0.02 15.59 -14.79
CA GLN A 140 -0.42 14.42 -14.03
C GLN A 140 -1.57 13.70 -14.73
N TRP A 141 -2.54 14.43 -15.28
CA TRP A 141 -3.62 13.84 -16.06
C TRP A 141 -3.08 13.12 -17.31
N LEU A 142 -2.23 13.80 -18.10
CA LEU A 142 -1.64 13.24 -19.32
C LEU A 142 -0.77 12.03 -19.01
N TYR A 143 0.07 12.12 -17.97
CA TYR A 143 0.88 11.02 -17.46
C TYR A 143 0.02 9.80 -17.13
N THR A 144 -1.01 10.01 -16.31
CA THR A 144 -1.83 8.92 -15.82
C THR A 144 -2.67 8.32 -16.95
N ALA A 145 -3.12 9.12 -17.92
CA ALA A 145 -3.82 8.65 -19.10
C ALA A 145 -2.93 7.85 -20.07
N MET A 146 -1.67 8.27 -20.26
CA MET A 146 -0.68 7.50 -21.02
C MET A 146 -0.34 6.18 -20.33
N ASN A 147 -0.09 6.22 -19.02
CA ASN A 147 0.15 5.02 -18.22
C ASN A 147 -1.03 4.05 -18.28
N ALA A 148 -2.27 4.52 -18.17
CA ALA A 148 -3.45 3.64 -18.24
C ALA A 148 -3.53 2.84 -19.56
N ARG A 149 -3.13 3.43 -20.69
CA ARG A 149 -3.07 2.73 -21.98
C ARG A 149 -1.93 1.71 -22.04
N TRP A 150 -0.76 2.07 -21.52
CA TRP A 150 0.40 1.16 -21.46
C TRP A 150 0.19 0.02 -20.47
N GLU A 151 -0.42 0.28 -19.32
CA GLU A 151 -0.85 -0.71 -18.33
C GLU A 151 -1.77 -1.75 -18.93
N LYS A 152 -2.83 -1.31 -19.63
CA LYS A 152 -3.75 -2.25 -20.27
C LYS A 152 -2.99 -3.20 -21.21
N SER A 153 -2.10 -2.66 -22.05
CA SER A 153 -1.31 -3.50 -22.96
C SER A 153 -0.36 -4.44 -22.22
N ALA A 154 0.33 -3.96 -21.19
CA ALA A 154 1.29 -4.76 -20.42
C ALA A 154 0.60 -5.89 -19.64
N PHE A 155 -0.60 -5.64 -19.10
CA PHE A 155 -1.37 -6.64 -18.37
C PHE A 155 -2.00 -7.68 -19.29
N GLN A 156 -2.48 -7.27 -20.47
CA GLN A 156 -3.03 -8.19 -21.47
C GLN A 156 -1.98 -9.11 -22.10
N GLN A 157 -0.71 -8.66 -22.15
CA GLN A 157 0.40 -9.45 -22.68
C GLN A 157 1.01 -10.41 -21.66
N ALA A 158 0.69 -10.27 -20.37
CA ALA A 158 1.16 -11.19 -19.35
C ALA A 158 0.41 -12.52 -19.41
N GLN A 159 1.10 -13.63 -19.10
CA GLN A 159 0.45 -14.93 -18.98
C GLN A 159 -0.42 -14.98 -17.72
N VAL A 160 0.13 -14.49 -16.60
CA VAL A 160 -0.59 -14.31 -15.33
C VAL A 160 -0.40 -12.89 -14.81
N VAL A 161 -1.48 -12.29 -14.34
CA VAL A 161 -1.49 -11.02 -13.64
C VAL A 161 -1.82 -11.28 -12.18
N VAL A 162 -0.94 -10.85 -11.28
CA VAL A 162 -1.10 -11.01 -9.83
C VAL A 162 -1.53 -9.69 -9.21
N ALA A 163 -2.73 -9.66 -8.64
CA ALA A 163 -3.22 -8.56 -7.84
C ALA A 163 -2.83 -8.71 -6.36
N VAL A 164 -2.55 -7.59 -5.69
CA VAL A 164 -2.19 -7.58 -4.25
C VAL A 164 -3.39 -7.59 -3.29
N SER A 165 -4.61 -7.56 -3.82
CA SER A 165 -5.89 -7.61 -3.10
C SER A 165 -7.01 -7.92 -4.10
N ASP A 166 -8.18 -8.39 -3.65
CA ASP A 166 -9.30 -8.56 -4.58
C ASP A 166 -9.83 -7.20 -5.04
N LYS A 167 -9.63 -6.12 -4.26
CA LYS A 167 -9.86 -4.75 -4.74
C LYS A 167 -9.07 -4.47 -6.03
N VAL A 168 -7.76 -4.72 -6.02
CA VAL A 168 -6.94 -4.54 -7.22
C VAL A 168 -7.34 -5.55 -8.30
N GLY A 169 -7.75 -6.75 -7.92
CA GLY A 169 -8.33 -7.73 -8.84
C GLY A 169 -9.55 -7.19 -9.58
N LYS A 170 -10.52 -6.61 -8.86
CA LYS A 170 -11.71 -5.95 -9.43
C LYS A 170 -11.31 -4.80 -10.35
N ASP A 171 -10.37 -3.95 -9.94
CA ASP A 171 -9.82 -2.87 -10.77
C ASP A 171 -9.21 -3.40 -12.09
N LEU A 172 -8.53 -4.56 -12.04
CA LEU A 172 -7.93 -5.21 -13.21
C LEU A 172 -8.96 -5.82 -14.16
N LEU A 173 -10.01 -6.45 -13.61
CA LEU A 173 -11.13 -6.96 -14.40
C LEU A 173 -11.85 -5.82 -15.14
N GLU A 174 -12.07 -4.68 -14.48
CA GLU A 174 -12.71 -3.50 -15.09
C GLU A 174 -11.93 -2.95 -16.29
N ILE A 175 -10.60 -3.08 -16.31
CA ILE A 175 -9.78 -2.64 -17.45
C ILE A 175 -9.56 -3.72 -18.51
N GLY A 176 -10.16 -4.90 -18.32
CA GLY A 176 -10.21 -5.98 -19.30
C GLY A 176 -9.06 -6.98 -19.20
N VAL A 177 -8.50 -7.20 -18.00
CA VAL A 177 -7.68 -8.39 -17.74
C VAL A 177 -8.59 -9.62 -17.67
N PRO A 178 -8.31 -10.71 -18.42
CA PRO A 178 -9.14 -11.91 -18.38
C PRO A 178 -9.15 -12.57 -17.00
N PRO A 179 -10.31 -12.98 -16.45
CA PRO A 179 -10.41 -13.62 -15.13
C PRO A 179 -9.51 -14.85 -14.98
N GLU A 180 -9.37 -15.65 -16.03
CA GLU A 180 -8.56 -16.87 -16.06
C GLU A 180 -7.04 -16.60 -15.95
N ARG A 181 -6.61 -15.36 -16.19
CA ARG A 181 -5.20 -14.93 -16.03
C ARG A 181 -4.98 -14.16 -14.74
N LEU A 182 -6.04 -13.84 -14.00
CA LEU A 182 -5.95 -13.05 -12.78
C LEU A 182 -5.81 -13.98 -11.58
N GLN A 183 -4.76 -13.76 -10.79
CA GLN A 183 -4.62 -14.35 -9.47
C GLN A 183 -4.49 -13.27 -8.41
N VAL A 184 -4.99 -13.52 -7.21
CA VAL A 184 -4.80 -12.64 -6.07
C VAL A 184 -3.79 -13.26 -5.12
N ILE A 185 -2.68 -12.57 -4.90
CA ILE A 185 -1.71 -12.90 -3.85
C ILE A 185 -1.62 -11.69 -2.94
N VAL A 186 -2.26 -11.81 -1.78
CA VAL A 186 -2.38 -10.75 -0.80
C VAL A 186 -1.00 -10.42 -0.21
N ASN A 187 -0.72 -9.12 -0.03
CA ASN A 187 0.52 -8.69 0.62
C ASN A 187 0.60 -9.20 2.07
N GLY A 188 1.81 -9.47 2.52
CA GLY A 188 2.04 -9.94 3.88
C GLY A 188 2.33 -8.82 4.88
N VAL A 189 2.58 -9.23 6.12
CA VAL A 189 3.09 -8.40 7.23
C VAL A 189 4.28 -9.06 7.91
N ASP A 190 5.16 -8.26 8.51
CA ASP A 190 6.27 -8.75 9.31
C ASP A 190 5.78 -8.99 10.75
N LEU A 191 5.47 -10.26 11.07
CA LEU A 191 4.85 -10.65 12.34
C LEU A 191 5.78 -10.54 13.56
N GLN A 192 7.09 -10.35 13.33
CA GLN A 192 8.07 -10.12 14.39
C GLN A 192 8.16 -8.62 14.68
N GLU A 193 8.27 -7.80 13.65
CA GLU A 193 8.30 -6.34 13.74
C GLU A 193 6.97 -5.79 14.29
N PHE A 194 5.85 -6.23 13.70
CA PHE A 194 4.49 -5.88 14.12
C PHE A 194 3.93 -7.01 14.98
N SER A 195 3.98 -6.82 16.29
CA SER A 195 3.52 -7.78 17.28
C SER A 195 2.81 -7.10 18.45
N PRO A 196 1.86 -7.80 19.10
CA PRO A 196 1.16 -7.24 20.25
C PRO A 196 2.12 -6.89 21.38
N GLY A 197 1.83 -5.79 22.07
CA GLY A 197 2.61 -5.34 23.21
C GLY A 197 2.08 -4.02 23.73
N VAL A 198 2.70 -3.53 24.80
CA VAL A 198 2.38 -2.24 25.40
C VAL A 198 3.57 -1.32 25.20
N SER A 199 3.31 -0.10 24.73
CA SER A 199 4.30 0.97 24.63
C SER A 199 3.89 2.16 25.48
N ASP A 200 4.90 2.88 25.97
CA ASP A 200 4.68 4.09 26.76
C ASP A 200 4.26 5.25 25.86
N ARG A 201 3.02 5.71 26.04
CA ARG A 201 2.46 6.88 25.35
C ARG A 201 3.23 8.17 25.60
N GLN A 202 3.97 8.30 26.72
CA GLN A 202 4.76 9.50 27.02
C GLN A 202 5.84 9.76 25.96
N LYS A 203 6.44 8.71 25.38
CA LYS A 203 7.44 8.84 24.30
C LYS A 203 6.92 9.62 23.08
N TRP A 204 5.60 9.60 22.88
CA TRP A 204 4.90 10.21 21.76
C TRP A 204 4.14 11.48 22.16
N ASN A 205 4.27 11.93 23.41
CA ASN A 205 3.44 12.99 24.01
C ASN A 205 1.94 12.71 23.90
N LEU A 206 1.54 11.42 24.00
CA LEU A 206 0.16 10.99 23.91
C LEU A 206 -0.48 10.88 25.31
N PRO A 207 -1.79 11.13 25.43
CA PRO A 207 -2.49 11.11 26.72
C PRO A 207 -2.65 9.69 27.27
N GLN A 208 -2.54 9.58 28.60
CA GLN A 208 -2.76 8.34 29.34
C GLN A 208 -4.24 8.17 29.69
N ASP A 209 -4.65 6.94 30.00
CA ASP A 209 -5.97 6.60 30.55
C ASP A 209 -7.20 7.08 29.75
N VAL A 210 -7.02 7.36 28.46
CA VAL A 210 -8.08 7.70 27.51
C VAL A 210 -8.09 6.74 26.32
N PRO A 211 -9.26 6.43 25.74
CA PRO A 211 -9.32 5.76 24.45
C PRO A 211 -8.57 6.56 23.38
N LEU A 212 -7.65 5.90 22.67
CA LEU A 212 -6.78 6.53 21.69
C LEU A 212 -6.77 5.74 20.38
N ALA A 213 -7.31 6.33 19.32
CA ALA A 213 -7.23 5.78 17.97
C ALA A 213 -5.95 6.23 17.27
N LEU A 214 -5.44 5.42 16.33
CA LEU A 214 -4.40 5.81 15.39
C LEU A 214 -4.98 6.03 13.99
N PHE A 215 -4.57 7.12 13.36
CA PHE A 215 -4.62 7.31 11.92
C PHE A 215 -3.19 7.44 11.41
N ALA A 216 -2.76 6.58 10.49
CA ALA A 216 -1.41 6.63 9.93
C ALA A 216 -1.43 6.60 8.39
N GLY A 217 -0.80 7.60 7.75
CA GLY A 217 -0.72 7.68 6.30
C GLY A 217 -0.36 9.07 5.77
N ASP A 218 -0.37 9.21 4.44
CA ASP A 218 -0.19 10.52 3.79
C ASP A 218 -1.43 11.40 4.00
N ILE A 219 -1.23 12.51 4.73
CA ILE A 219 -2.27 13.48 5.10
C ILE A 219 -2.17 14.79 4.31
N ARG A 220 -1.38 14.83 3.24
CA ARG A 220 -1.28 16.03 2.37
C ARG A 220 -2.38 16.08 1.32
N ILE A 221 -3.06 14.95 1.09
CA ILE A 221 -4.17 14.82 0.15
C ILE A 221 -5.33 14.04 0.81
N PRO A 222 -6.57 14.24 0.35
CA PRO A 222 -7.78 13.70 0.98
C PRO A 222 -8.01 12.20 0.79
N ARG A 223 -7.09 11.52 0.10
CA ARG A 223 -7.16 10.11 -0.22
C ARG A 223 -7.36 9.20 0.99
N LYS A 224 -6.64 9.46 2.08
CA LYS A 224 -6.72 8.67 3.31
C LYS A 224 -7.91 9.01 4.21
N ASN A 225 -8.67 10.05 3.84
CA ASN A 225 -9.95 10.41 4.46
C ASN A 225 -9.87 10.89 5.92
N LEU A 226 -8.81 11.62 6.28
CA LEU A 226 -8.68 12.18 7.63
C LEU A 226 -9.76 13.24 7.93
N ASP A 227 -10.26 13.96 6.92
CA ASP A 227 -11.37 14.92 7.07
C ASP A 227 -12.62 14.29 7.67
N THR A 228 -13.09 13.18 7.10
CA THR A 228 -14.29 12.48 7.61
C THR A 228 -14.06 11.97 9.04
N VAL A 229 -12.86 11.47 9.34
CA VAL A 229 -12.47 11.06 10.70
C VAL A 229 -12.53 12.24 11.68
N LEU A 230 -12.01 13.41 11.30
CA LEU A 230 -12.06 14.61 12.14
C LEU A 230 -13.50 15.10 12.36
N HIS A 231 -14.34 15.10 11.32
CA HIS A 231 -15.76 15.45 11.45
C HIS A 231 -16.51 14.48 12.38
N ALA A 232 -16.27 13.17 12.25
CA ALA A 232 -16.84 12.16 13.13
C ALA A 232 -16.36 12.31 14.59
N LEU A 233 -15.08 12.65 14.80
CA LEU A 233 -14.48 12.82 16.13
C LEU A 233 -15.13 13.94 16.96
N VAL A 234 -15.76 14.94 16.33
CA VAL A 234 -16.56 15.95 17.02
C VAL A 234 -17.73 15.33 17.79
N LYS A 235 -18.30 14.24 17.28
CA LYS A 235 -19.45 13.52 17.88
C LYS A 235 -19.04 12.40 18.84
N VAL A 236 -17.74 12.16 19.02
CA VAL A 236 -17.19 11.14 19.92
C VAL A 236 -16.25 11.81 20.94
N PRO A 237 -16.78 12.48 21.97
CA PRO A 237 -16.02 13.42 22.81
C PRO A 237 -14.92 12.79 23.66
N ASN A 238 -15.07 11.51 24.05
CA ASN A 238 -14.11 10.81 24.92
C ASN A 238 -12.93 10.16 24.15
N LEU A 239 -12.94 10.27 22.82
CA LEU A 239 -11.90 9.68 21.97
C LEU A 239 -10.82 10.71 21.65
N HIS A 240 -9.58 10.28 21.78
CA HIS A 240 -8.39 10.97 21.28
C HIS A 240 -7.91 10.29 19.98
N LEU A 241 -7.24 11.05 19.12
CA LEU A 241 -6.72 10.59 17.84
C LEU A 241 -5.24 10.94 17.70
N ALA A 242 -4.38 9.93 17.60
CA ALA A 242 -3.00 10.10 17.14
C ALA A 242 -2.96 10.10 15.61
N VAL A 243 -2.30 11.09 15.01
CA VAL A 243 -2.15 11.23 13.56
C VAL A 243 -0.68 11.15 13.18
N ALA A 244 -0.27 10.05 12.56
CA ALA A 244 1.07 9.84 12.02
C ALA A 244 1.09 10.09 10.50
N GLY A 245 1.80 11.13 10.09
CA GLY A 245 1.85 11.58 8.70
C GLY A 245 2.56 12.92 8.56
N ILE A 246 3.10 13.21 7.38
CA ILE A 246 3.79 14.48 7.11
C ILE A 246 2.78 15.63 7.23
N THR A 247 3.03 16.53 8.19
CA THR A 247 2.14 17.67 8.49
C THR A 247 2.41 18.88 7.59
N GLU A 248 3.62 19.00 7.04
CA GLU A 248 3.96 20.07 6.10
C GLU A 248 3.05 20.02 4.86
N GLY A 249 2.34 21.12 4.60
CA GLY A 249 1.36 21.22 3.52
C GLY A 249 0.03 20.50 3.76
N SER A 250 -0.17 19.89 4.93
CA SER A 250 -1.44 19.23 5.28
C SER A 250 -2.53 20.26 5.66
N PRO A 251 -3.75 20.14 5.13
CA PRO A 251 -4.87 21.01 5.51
C PRO A 251 -5.46 20.67 6.89
N TYR A 252 -5.10 19.51 7.47
CA TYR A 252 -5.84 18.92 8.57
C TYR A 252 -5.55 19.53 9.94
N LEU A 253 -4.40 20.20 10.11
CA LEU A 253 -4.12 20.93 11.34
C LEU A 253 -5.10 22.09 11.51
N GLN A 254 -5.35 22.84 10.43
CA GLN A 254 -6.32 23.94 10.43
C GLN A 254 -7.75 23.43 10.58
N LEU A 255 -8.08 22.32 9.91
CA LEU A 255 -9.40 21.69 10.05
C LEU A 255 -9.65 21.26 11.49
N ALA A 256 -8.72 20.54 12.12
CA ALA A 256 -8.83 20.11 13.51
C ALA A 256 -9.01 21.31 14.45
N ALA A 257 -8.26 22.40 14.25
CA ALA A 257 -8.42 23.63 15.02
C ALA A 257 -9.80 24.26 14.84
N SER A 258 -10.31 24.36 13.60
CA SER A 258 -11.63 24.91 13.30
C SER A 258 -12.79 24.10 13.90
N LEU A 259 -12.57 22.80 14.10
CA LEU A 259 -13.53 21.88 14.72
C LEU A 259 -13.39 21.82 16.26
N GLY A 260 -12.47 22.60 16.85
CA GLY A 260 -12.23 22.59 18.30
C GLY A 260 -11.57 21.31 18.82
N LEU A 261 -10.79 20.62 17.99
CA LEU A 261 -10.19 19.32 18.29
C LEU A 261 -8.73 19.39 18.78
N ASN A 262 -8.20 20.59 19.05
CA ASN A 262 -6.78 20.80 19.36
C ASN A 262 -6.25 19.98 20.54
N GLU A 263 -7.09 19.70 21.54
CA GLU A 263 -6.69 18.92 22.72
C GLU A 263 -6.85 17.40 22.52
N ARG A 264 -7.58 16.99 21.48
CA ARG A 264 -7.93 15.58 21.23
C ARG A 264 -7.23 14.99 20.01
N VAL A 265 -6.71 15.81 19.10
CA VAL A 265 -5.98 15.36 17.90
C VAL A 265 -4.50 15.68 18.04
N HIS A 266 -3.69 14.62 18.06
CA HIS A 266 -2.25 14.66 18.31
C HIS A 266 -1.51 14.39 17.01
N PHE A 267 -1.07 15.45 16.33
CA PHE A 267 -0.28 15.32 15.09
C PHE A 267 1.19 15.00 15.42
N LEU A 268 1.63 13.79 15.08
CA LEU A 268 2.97 13.29 15.43
C LEU A 268 4.03 13.54 14.34
N GLY A 269 3.61 13.97 13.15
CA GLY A 269 4.52 14.08 12.01
C GLY A 269 4.91 12.71 11.43
N LEU A 270 6.04 12.68 10.72
CA LEU A 270 6.58 11.44 10.14
C LEU A 270 7.18 10.57 11.26
N CYS A 271 6.52 9.45 11.56
CA CYS A 271 6.97 8.48 12.54
C CYS A 271 7.84 7.41 11.89
N ARG A 272 9.02 7.11 12.46
CA ARG A 272 9.91 6.05 11.97
C ARG A 272 9.61 4.69 12.62
N ASP A 273 9.31 4.68 13.91
CA ASP A 273 8.95 3.46 14.66
C ASP A 273 7.43 3.30 14.74
N VAL A 274 6.83 2.96 13.59
CA VAL A 274 5.39 2.70 13.49
C VAL A 274 4.95 1.53 14.37
N PRO A 275 5.71 0.41 14.48
CA PRO A 275 5.33 -0.67 15.39
C PRO A 275 5.23 -0.23 16.85
N GLU A 276 6.17 0.58 17.34
CA GLU A 276 6.11 1.10 18.70
C GLU A 276 4.92 2.04 18.91
N LEU A 277 4.58 2.87 17.92
CA LEU A 277 3.40 3.71 17.97
C LEU A 277 2.10 2.90 17.97
N MET A 278 2.01 1.83 17.18
CA MET A 278 0.85 0.93 17.18
C MET A 278 0.64 0.28 18.55
N ARG A 279 1.71 -0.09 19.26
CA ARG A 279 1.62 -0.60 20.65
C ARG A 279 1.22 0.47 21.69
N ALA A 280 1.17 1.74 21.31
CA ALA A 280 0.79 2.84 22.20
C ALA A 280 -0.70 3.23 22.07
N VAL A 281 -1.43 2.71 21.08
CA VAL A 281 -2.83 3.07 20.80
C VAL A 281 -3.79 1.90 21.08
N ASP A 282 -5.09 2.18 21.08
CA ASP A 282 -6.13 1.20 21.37
C ASP A 282 -6.72 0.54 20.12
N PHE A 283 -6.75 1.25 18.98
CA PHE A 283 -7.28 0.76 17.70
C PHE A 283 -6.84 1.63 16.52
N LEU A 284 -6.94 1.11 15.30
CA LEU A 284 -6.69 1.86 14.06
C LEU A 284 -8.00 2.38 13.45
N VAL A 285 -8.01 3.62 12.97
CA VAL A 285 -9.05 4.16 12.08
C VAL A 285 -8.43 4.56 10.74
N PHE A 286 -8.82 3.88 9.68
CA PHE A 286 -8.30 4.06 8.33
C PHE A 286 -9.38 3.86 7.24
N PRO A 287 -10.40 4.73 7.17
CA PRO A 287 -11.48 4.65 6.18
C PRO A 287 -11.04 5.28 4.84
N SER A 288 -9.92 4.83 4.28
CA SER A 288 -9.31 5.42 3.08
C SER A 288 -10.27 5.37 1.89
N ARG A 289 -10.45 6.49 1.19
CA ARG A 289 -11.27 6.58 -0.04
C ARG A 289 -10.65 5.80 -1.20
N TYR A 290 -9.33 5.64 -1.19
CA TYR A 290 -8.63 4.81 -2.16
C TYR A 290 -7.29 4.31 -1.60
N ASP A 291 -7.19 2.99 -1.41
CA ASP A 291 -5.93 2.30 -1.14
C ASP A 291 -5.89 0.93 -1.84
N PRO A 292 -4.91 0.65 -2.71
CA PRO A 292 -4.76 -0.67 -3.34
C PRO A 292 -4.62 -1.82 -2.34
N PHE A 293 -4.02 -1.57 -1.18
CA PHE A 293 -3.90 -2.59 -0.13
C PHE A 293 -4.11 -1.99 1.25
N GLY A 294 -3.26 -1.08 1.70
CA GLY A 294 -3.32 -0.51 3.04
C GLY A 294 -2.55 -1.36 4.04
N LEU A 295 -1.22 -1.44 3.87
CA LEU A 295 -0.32 -2.16 4.78
C LEU A 295 -0.56 -1.82 6.25
N VAL A 296 -0.85 -0.55 6.55
CA VAL A 296 -1.18 -0.07 7.90
C VAL A 296 -2.33 -0.85 8.57
N VAL A 297 -3.29 -1.36 7.80
CA VAL A 297 -4.40 -2.18 8.31
C VAL A 297 -3.88 -3.51 8.82
N ILE A 298 -3.16 -4.27 7.99
CA ILE A 298 -2.63 -5.58 8.39
C ILE A 298 -1.52 -5.44 9.44
N GLU A 299 -0.74 -4.37 9.41
CA GLU A 299 0.25 -4.00 10.44
C GLU A 299 -0.41 -3.76 11.81
N ALA A 300 -1.53 -3.03 11.84
CA ALA A 300 -2.32 -2.83 13.05
C ALA A 300 -2.94 -4.14 13.55
N MET A 301 -3.51 -4.94 12.65
CA MET A 301 -4.03 -6.27 12.99
C MET A 301 -2.94 -7.17 13.58
N ALA A 302 -1.73 -7.16 13.00
CA ALA A 302 -0.57 -7.89 13.50
C ALA A 302 -0.11 -7.39 14.88
N CYS A 303 -0.30 -6.11 15.20
CA CYS A 303 -0.09 -5.57 16.56
C CYS A 303 -1.23 -5.91 17.53
N GLY A 304 -2.25 -6.66 17.10
CA GLY A 304 -3.41 -7.00 17.91
C GLY A 304 -4.34 -5.81 18.15
N LEU A 305 -4.40 -4.87 17.21
CA LEU A 305 -5.34 -3.76 17.25
C LEU A 305 -6.58 -4.09 16.43
N PRO A 306 -7.80 -3.81 16.93
CA PRO A 306 -8.96 -3.74 16.07
C PRO A 306 -8.82 -2.59 15.07
N VAL A 307 -9.47 -2.76 13.92
CA VAL A 307 -9.39 -1.80 12.82
C VAL A 307 -10.78 -1.34 12.38
N ILE A 308 -10.95 -0.04 12.21
CA ILE A 308 -12.04 0.54 11.42
C ILE A 308 -11.47 0.92 10.05
N THR A 309 -11.99 0.34 8.97
CA THR A 309 -11.59 0.66 7.60
C THR A 309 -12.80 0.76 6.68
N ALA A 310 -12.59 0.84 5.36
CA ALA A 310 -13.66 0.91 4.37
C ALA A 310 -13.40 -0.07 3.23
N VAL A 311 -14.45 -0.52 2.54
CA VAL A 311 -14.37 -1.44 1.38
C VAL A 311 -13.48 -0.92 0.24
N THR A 312 -13.19 0.38 0.24
CA THR A 312 -12.26 1.04 -0.69
C THR A 312 -10.77 0.85 -0.35
N THR A 313 -10.45 0.13 0.72
CA THR A 313 -9.10 -0.27 1.14
C THR A 313 -8.88 -1.75 0.83
N GLY A 314 -7.83 -2.11 0.09
CA GLY A 314 -7.64 -3.50 -0.36
C GLY A 314 -7.51 -4.55 0.75
N ALA A 315 -7.01 -4.19 1.93
CA ALA A 315 -6.91 -5.05 3.10
C ALA A 315 -8.23 -5.18 3.87
N ALA A 316 -9.30 -4.48 3.48
CA ALA A 316 -10.60 -4.58 4.13
C ALA A 316 -11.19 -6.00 4.05
N GLU A 317 -10.84 -6.77 3.03
CA GLU A 317 -11.24 -8.18 2.89
C GLU A 317 -10.65 -9.09 3.98
N LEU A 318 -9.55 -8.67 4.62
CA LEU A 318 -8.97 -9.37 5.78
C LEU A 318 -9.68 -9.02 7.09
N VAL A 319 -10.40 -7.89 7.14
CA VAL A 319 -11.03 -7.40 8.37
C VAL A 319 -12.40 -8.07 8.54
N GLN A 320 -12.41 -9.23 9.18
CA GLN A 320 -13.63 -9.95 9.53
C GLN A 320 -14.38 -9.24 10.68
N PRO A 321 -15.71 -9.40 10.82
CA PRO A 321 -16.52 -8.69 11.84
C PRO A 321 -16.02 -8.88 13.29
N GLU A 322 -15.41 -10.02 13.59
CA GLU A 322 -14.80 -10.29 14.90
C GLU A 322 -13.47 -9.57 15.12
N ALA A 323 -12.84 -9.01 14.09
CA ALA A 323 -11.53 -8.37 14.14
C ALA A 323 -11.58 -6.85 13.93
N GLY A 324 -12.69 -6.31 13.45
CA GLY A 324 -12.84 -4.89 13.17
C GLY A 324 -14.16 -4.55 12.49
N ILE A 325 -14.23 -3.33 11.94
CA ILE A 325 -15.42 -2.78 11.30
C ILE A 325 -15.04 -2.26 9.91
N VAL A 326 -15.77 -2.71 8.88
CA VAL A 326 -15.58 -2.26 7.50
C VAL A 326 -16.78 -1.43 7.06
N LEU A 327 -16.54 -0.16 6.77
CA LEU A 327 -17.55 0.76 6.24
C LEU A 327 -17.82 0.46 4.77
N SER A 328 -19.10 0.38 4.40
CA SER A 328 -19.56 0.21 3.01
C SER A 328 -19.32 1.45 2.15
N ASP A 329 -19.37 2.64 2.75
CA ASP A 329 -18.97 3.91 2.13
C ASP A 329 -17.95 4.61 3.05
N PRO A 330 -16.73 4.93 2.57
CA PRO A 330 -15.76 5.69 3.36
C PRO A 330 -16.26 7.07 3.78
N ASN A 331 -17.25 7.66 3.11
CA ASN A 331 -17.79 8.98 3.43
C ASN A 331 -19.05 8.94 4.32
N ASP A 332 -19.53 7.74 4.68
CA ASP A 332 -20.63 7.60 5.64
C ASP A 332 -20.15 7.99 7.04
N THR A 333 -20.36 9.26 7.37
CA THR A 333 -19.90 9.85 8.62
C THR A 333 -20.67 9.26 9.81
N GLU A 334 -21.94 8.91 9.64
CA GLU A 334 -22.73 8.34 10.74
C GLU A 334 -22.31 6.90 11.06
N ALA A 335 -22.05 6.08 10.02
CA ALA A 335 -21.48 4.76 10.22
C ALA A 335 -20.09 4.83 10.89
N LEU A 336 -19.27 5.81 10.50
CA LEU A 336 -17.98 6.05 11.15
C LEU A 336 -18.13 6.49 12.61
N ILE A 337 -19.08 7.39 12.93
CA ILE A 337 -19.37 7.80 14.31
C ILE A 337 -19.78 6.59 15.17
N GLN A 338 -20.64 5.71 14.65
CA GLN A 338 -21.07 4.51 15.35
C GLN A 338 -19.89 3.56 15.61
N ALA A 339 -19.04 3.34 14.59
CA ALA A 339 -17.86 2.50 14.70
C ALA A 339 -16.83 3.06 15.70
N LEU A 340 -16.57 4.37 15.66
CA LEU A 340 -15.70 5.04 16.63
C LEU A 340 -16.28 4.95 18.05
N SER A 341 -17.59 5.16 18.20
CA SER A 341 -18.25 5.15 19.51
C SER A 341 -18.21 3.76 20.15
N SER A 342 -18.45 2.69 19.39
CA SER A 342 -18.41 1.31 19.90
C SER A 342 -17.01 0.93 20.40
N LEU A 343 -15.97 1.21 19.61
CA LEU A 343 -14.59 0.94 20.03
C LEU A 343 -14.12 1.90 21.12
N THR A 344 -14.68 3.10 21.25
CA THR A 344 -14.32 4.03 22.33
C THR A 344 -14.84 3.55 23.68
N SER A 345 -16.11 3.12 23.74
CA SER A 345 -16.80 2.79 24.99
C SER A 345 -16.52 1.40 25.53
N ASP A 346 -16.14 0.44 24.69
CA ASP A 346 -15.99 -0.96 25.10
C ASP A 346 -14.55 -1.48 24.98
N ARG A 347 -13.83 -1.47 26.11
CA ARG A 347 -12.47 -2.03 26.22
C ARG A 347 -12.44 -3.55 26.01
N THR A 348 -13.49 -4.27 26.41
CA THR A 348 -13.56 -5.73 26.27
C THR A 348 -13.69 -6.09 24.80
N LEU A 349 -14.57 -5.40 24.07
CA LEU A 349 -14.71 -5.52 22.63
C LEU A 349 -13.38 -5.26 21.92
N ARG A 350 -12.68 -4.16 22.27
CA ARG A 350 -11.36 -3.87 21.70
C ARG A 350 -10.38 -5.02 21.90
N SER A 351 -10.33 -5.58 23.11
CA SER A 351 -9.42 -6.69 23.42
C SER A 351 -9.78 -7.98 22.65
N GLN A 352 -11.07 -8.30 22.54
CA GLN A 352 -11.54 -9.46 21.78
C GLN A 352 -11.22 -9.31 20.29
N MET A 353 -11.56 -8.15 19.71
CA MET A 353 -11.29 -7.88 18.31
C MET A 353 -9.80 -7.81 18.00
N GLY A 354 -8.99 -7.22 18.88
CA GLY A 354 -7.55 -7.23 18.75
C GLY A 354 -6.94 -8.63 18.68
N LYS A 355 -7.42 -9.57 19.50
CA LYS A 355 -6.98 -10.97 19.44
C LYS A 355 -7.36 -11.64 18.12
N ALA A 356 -8.60 -11.45 17.66
CA ALA A 356 -9.04 -11.99 16.37
C ALA A 356 -8.24 -11.39 15.21
N ALA A 357 -8.00 -10.07 15.23
CA ALA A 357 -7.19 -9.36 14.26
C ALA A 357 -5.77 -9.94 14.16
N ARG A 358 -5.14 -10.21 15.30
CA ARG A 358 -3.82 -10.88 15.34
C ARG A 358 -3.86 -12.26 14.70
N THR A 359 -4.82 -13.10 15.07
CA THR A 359 -4.98 -14.45 14.53
C THR A 359 -5.13 -14.45 13.01
N ILE A 360 -5.89 -13.50 12.46
CA ILE A 360 -6.03 -13.34 11.01
C ILE A 360 -4.70 -12.89 10.39
N ALA A 361 -4.05 -11.85 10.93
CA ALA A 361 -2.80 -11.33 10.39
C ALA A 361 -1.68 -12.39 10.35
N GLU A 362 -1.64 -13.33 11.29
CA GLU A 362 -0.68 -14.43 11.32
C GLU A 362 -0.75 -15.37 10.10
N GLN A 363 -1.89 -15.40 9.41
CA GLN A 363 -2.11 -16.18 8.18
C GLN A 363 -1.60 -15.45 6.93
N HIS A 364 -1.17 -14.20 7.06
CA HIS A 364 -0.77 -13.32 5.97
C HIS A 364 0.63 -12.76 6.22
N SER A 365 1.61 -13.61 6.48
CA SER A 365 3.00 -13.20 6.64
C SER A 365 3.66 -12.91 5.29
N TRP A 366 4.72 -12.10 5.31
CA TRP A 366 5.56 -11.89 4.13
C TRP A 366 6.12 -13.21 3.55
N GLN A 367 6.44 -14.16 4.41
CA GLN A 367 6.97 -15.47 4.02
C GLN A 367 5.91 -16.32 3.30
N LEU A 368 4.66 -16.32 3.79
CA LEU A 368 3.55 -17.02 3.13
C LEU A 368 3.25 -16.41 1.76
N MET A 369 3.20 -15.08 1.69
CA MET A 369 3.04 -14.35 0.42
C MET A 369 4.13 -14.72 -0.58
N ALA A 370 5.40 -14.68 -0.17
CA ALA A 370 6.52 -15.00 -1.04
C ALA A 370 6.47 -16.47 -1.52
N LYS A 371 6.08 -17.39 -0.62
CA LYS A 371 5.86 -18.80 -0.96
C LYS A 371 4.83 -18.95 -2.08
N SER A 372 3.67 -18.28 -1.98
CA SER A 372 2.63 -18.31 -3.02
C SER A 372 3.13 -17.80 -4.37
N TYR A 373 3.93 -16.73 -4.41
CA TYR A 373 4.54 -16.26 -5.66
C TYR A 373 5.47 -17.30 -6.28
N VAL A 374 6.34 -17.92 -5.48
CA VAL A 374 7.31 -18.88 -6.01
C VAL A 374 6.64 -20.20 -6.39
N ASP A 375 5.59 -20.63 -5.67
CA ASP A 375 4.73 -21.75 -6.07
C ASP A 375 4.10 -21.48 -7.45
N LEU A 376 3.55 -20.28 -7.66
CA LEU A 376 3.03 -19.85 -8.97
C LEU A 376 4.11 -19.90 -10.07
N PHE A 377 5.34 -19.46 -9.79
CA PHE A 377 6.42 -19.52 -10.78
C PHE A 377 6.76 -20.95 -11.18
N GLU A 378 6.79 -21.86 -10.21
CA GLU A 378 7.05 -23.29 -10.46
C GLU A 378 5.93 -23.94 -11.28
N GLU A 379 4.67 -23.59 -11.01
CA GLU A 379 3.51 -24.07 -11.77
C GLU A 379 3.59 -23.63 -13.23
N LEU A 380 3.88 -22.36 -13.47
CA LEU A 380 3.99 -21.82 -14.83
C LEU A 380 5.12 -22.47 -15.61
N VAL A 381 6.31 -22.64 -15.01
CA VAL A 381 7.45 -23.28 -15.67
C VAL A 381 7.19 -24.76 -15.97
N LYS A 382 6.41 -25.47 -15.14
CA LYS A 382 6.03 -26.88 -15.41
C LYS A 382 4.96 -27.03 -16.50
N SER A 383 4.20 -25.98 -16.78
CA SER A 383 3.13 -25.98 -17.78
C SER A 383 3.60 -25.67 -19.21
N ILE A 384 4.87 -25.28 -19.36
CA ILE A 384 5.58 -25.05 -20.63
C ILE A 384 6.34 -26.33 -20.99
#